data_AF-A0A535AGM8-F1
#
_entry.id   AF-A0A535AGM8-F1
#
_cell.length_a   1.000
_cell.length_b   1.000
_cell.length_c   1.000
_cell.angle_alpha   90.00
_cell.angle_beta   90.00
_cell.angle_gamma   90.00
#
_symmetry.space_group_name_H-M   'P 1'
#
loop_
_entity.id
_entity.type
_entity.pdbx_description
1 polymer ?
#
loop_
_entity_poly.entity_id
_entity_poly.type
_entity_poly.pdbx_seq_one_letter_code
_entity_poly.pdbx_strand_id
1 'polypeptide(L)'
;MTRACPPRNACRSWSRRGRSGPSGRRSGAASGPTSRTRVPTRSRARKRLVPSAPVSPETLVRGRLADHPIWSRTLADVRLPARLLQPVIVSARVEDRERVPDAPWLERLSITELVRDARAAASAGLAGLLVFGMSDRKDETAMLASERDHVVTRAIHAVKDAAPDLAIATDVCVCAYTQHGQCVLFKEGNADVAGTLARLAEIALVHADAG
;
A
#
# COMPACT_ATOMS: atom_id res chain seq x y z
N MET A 1 53.86 -1.90 -26.95
CA MET A 1 53.41 -0.79 -27.82
C MET A 1 52.61 0.20 -26.99
N THR A 2 52.83 1.49 -27.18
CA THR A 2 52.32 2.58 -26.35
C THR A 2 50.98 3.15 -26.83
N ARG A 3 50.07 3.44 -25.90
CA ARG A 3 49.26 4.67 -25.84
C ARG A 3 48.66 4.81 -24.43
N ALA A 4 48.48 6.04 -23.95
CA ALA A 4 48.31 6.32 -22.52
C ALA A 4 47.29 7.44 -22.24
N CYS A 5 46.59 7.32 -21.11
CA CYS A 5 45.97 8.39 -20.28
C CYS A 5 44.92 9.35 -20.91
N PRO A 6 44.16 10.13 -20.10
CA PRO A 6 44.14 10.24 -18.63
C PRO A 6 42.74 10.11 -17.95
N PRO A 7 42.68 10.00 -16.60
CA PRO A 7 41.47 10.15 -15.81
C PRO A 7 41.23 11.61 -15.35
N ARG A 8 40.03 11.95 -14.88
CA ARG A 8 39.78 13.18 -14.07
C ARG A 8 38.63 13.05 -13.07
N ASN A 9 38.97 13.11 -11.78
CA ASN A 9 38.03 13.44 -10.71
C ASN A 9 37.62 14.93 -10.80
N ALA A 10 36.36 15.24 -10.47
CA ALA A 10 35.99 16.57 -9.97
C ALA A 10 34.69 16.51 -9.14
N CYS A 11 34.85 16.33 -7.82
CA CYS A 11 33.80 16.62 -6.84
C CYS A 11 33.36 18.10 -6.95
N ARG A 12 32.07 18.41 -6.81
CA ARG A 12 31.61 19.74 -6.37
C ARG A 12 30.27 19.68 -5.64
N SER A 13 30.28 20.24 -4.43
CA SER A 13 29.18 20.31 -3.49
C SER A 13 28.10 21.33 -3.89
N TRP A 14 26.84 21.01 -3.58
CA TRP A 14 25.75 21.99 -3.59
C TRP A 14 25.63 22.65 -2.22
N SER A 15 26.13 23.89 -2.12
CA SER A 15 26.05 24.71 -0.91
C SER A 15 24.91 25.74 -0.97
N ARG A 16 24.33 25.99 0.20
CA ARG A 16 23.16 26.87 0.43
C ARG A 16 23.34 28.29 -0.10
N ARG A 17 22.26 28.86 -0.64
CA ARG A 17 21.93 30.30 -0.61
C ARG A 17 20.42 30.40 -0.30
N GLY A 18 19.90 31.23 0.60
CA GLY A 18 20.49 32.41 1.23
C GLY A 18 20.01 33.67 0.52
N ARG A 19 18.83 34.17 0.90
CA ARG A 19 18.34 35.52 0.55
C ARG A 19 17.95 36.25 1.83
N SER A 20 18.31 37.52 1.91
CA SER A 20 18.17 38.36 3.10
C SER A 20 17.77 39.79 2.74
N GLY A 21 17.00 40.40 3.64
CA GLY A 21 16.82 41.85 3.75
C GLY A 21 15.63 42.48 3.01
N PRO A 22 15.28 43.74 3.32
CA PRO A 22 15.84 44.60 4.38
C PRO A 22 14.81 44.95 5.49
N SER A 23 15.27 45.67 6.52
CA SER A 23 14.45 46.21 7.61
C SER A 23 14.48 47.75 7.61
N GLY A 24 13.42 48.39 8.12
CA GLY A 24 13.32 49.85 8.23
C GLY A 24 12.46 50.28 9.43
N ARG A 25 13.02 51.08 10.33
CA ARG A 25 12.36 51.74 11.49
C ARG A 25 11.82 53.12 11.02
N ARG A 26 10.83 53.81 11.61
CA ARG A 26 10.74 54.51 12.93
C ARG A 26 9.35 55.22 13.01
N SER A 27 8.88 55.85 14.10
CA SER A 27 8.87 55.55 15.55
C SER A 27 8.13 56.68 16.31
N GLY A 28 7.03 56.41 17.04
CA GLY A 28 6.26 57.43 17.78
C GLY A 28 5.22 56.84 18.76
N ALA A 29 4.95 57.51 19.88
CA ALA A 29 4.22 56.96 21.03
C ALA A 29 3.19 57.93 21.64
N ALA A 30 2.10 57.39 22.21
CA ALA A 30 1.18 57.95 23.22
C ALA A 30 -0.08 57.04 23.29
N SER A 31 -0.85 56.82 24.36
CA SER A 31 -0.66 56.76 25.82
C SER A 31 -2.06 56.53 26.44
N GLY A 32 -2.37 55.30 26.87
CA GLY A 32 -3.54 54.95 27.72
C GLY A 32 -4.95 54.95 27.08
N PRO A 33 -6.01 54.54 27.82
CA PRO A 33 -6.01 53.82 29.10
C PRO A 33 -6.42 52.34 28.97
N THR A 34 -6.14 51.52 29.99
CA THR A 34 -6.42 50.07 30.00
C THR A 34 -7.87 49.74 30.34
N SER A 35 -8.67 49.34 29.34
CA SER A 35 -9.93 48.60 29.57
C SER A 35 -9.73 47.12 29.25
N ARG A 36 -9.59 46.28 30.29
CA ARG A 36 -9.55 44.82 30.13
C ARG A 36 -10.96 44.29 29.81
N THR A 37 -11.35 44.32 28.54
CA THR A 37 -12.50 43.54 28.06
C THR A 37 -12.23 42.05 28.28
N ARG A 38 -12.82 41.47 29.33
CA ARG A 38 -12.79 40.03 29.56
C ARG A 38 -13.50 39.33 28.40
N VAL A 39 -12.71 38.76 27.48
CA VAL A 39 -13.23 37.73 26.57
C VAL A 39 -13.80 36.61 27.44
N PRO A 40 -15.10 36.25 27.29
CA PRO A 40 -15.68 35.17 28.07
C PRO A 40 -15.06 33.85 27.59
N THR A 41 -14.10 33.34 28.36
CA THR A 41 -13.51 32.03 28.15
C THR A 41 -14.60 30.99 28.32
N ARG A 42 -15.22 30.56 27.22
CA ARG A 42 -16.02 29.32 27.18
C ARG A 42 -15.10 28.21 27.69
N SER A 43 -15.32 27.79 28.93
CA SER A 43 -14.71 26.60 29.47
C SER A 43 -15.18 25.43 28.61
N ARG A 44 -14.33 24.99 27.68
CA ARG A 44 -14.49 23.67 27.07
C ARG A 44 -14.43 22.68 28.23
N ALA A 45 -15.60 22.24 28.68
CA ALA A 45 -15.71 21.11 29.56
C ALA A 45 -14.89 19.99 28.92
N ARG A 46 -13.75 19.65 29.54
CA ARG A 46 -12.97 18.49 29.13
C ARG A 46 -13.92 17.31 29.32
N LYS A 47 -14.49 16.79 28.23
CA LYS A 47 -15.26 15.55 28.27
C LYS A 47 -14.36 14.55 28.98
N ARG A 48 -14.81 14.07 30.16
CA ARG A 48 -14.08 13.06 30.92
C ARG A 48 -13.78 11.94 29.93
N LEU A 49 -12.50 11.66 29.72
CA LEU A 49 -12.11 10.39 29.11
C LEU A 49 -12.68 9.32 30.02
N VAL A 50 -13.67 8.59 29.52
CA VAL A 50 -14.21 7.42 30.22
C VAL A 50 -13.03 6.47 30.38
N PRO A 51 -12.73 5.96 31.60
CA PRO A 51 -11.65 5.01 31.77
C PRO A 51 -11.90 3.84 30.82
N SER A 52 -10.94 3.57 29.93
CA SER A 52 -10.97 2.36 29.12
C SER A 52 -10.93 1.17 30.06
N ALA A 53 -11.95 0.31 30.02
CA ALA A 53 -11.94 -0.95 30.74
C ALA A 53 -10.65 -1.72 30.42
N PRO A 54 -10.08 -2.48 31.38
CA PRO A 54 -8.91 -3.29 31.11
C PRO A 54 -9.24 -4.26 29.97
N VAL A 55 -8.36 -4.29 28.96
CA VAL A 55 -8.53 -5.11 27.76
C VAL A 55 -8.46 -6.58 28.15
N SER A 56 -9.58 -7.31 28.07
CA SER A 56 -9.58 -8.75 28.36
C SER A 56 -8.87 -9.52 27.25
N PRO A 57 -8.27 -10.69 27.55
CA PRO A 57 -7.59 -11.53 26.54
C PRO A 57 -8.49 -11.92 25.35
N GLU A 58 -9.81 -11.95 25.54
CA GLU A 58 -10.82 -12.23 24.51
C GLU A 58 -10.79 -11.19 23.37
N THR A 59 -10.28 -9.98 23.63
CA THR A 59 -10.08 -8.93 22.62
C THR A 59 -9.13 -9.37 21.49
N LEU A 60 -8.28 -10.38 21.75
CA LEU A 60 -7.39 -10.98 20.75
C LEU A 60 -8.03 -12.13 19.95
N VAL A 61 -9.19 -12.63 20.37
CA VAL A 61 -10.01 -13.61 19.61
C VAL A 61 -10.92 -12.91 18.60
N ARG A 62 -11.06 -11.57 18.69
CA ARG A 62 -11.69 -10.65 17.71
C ARG A 62 -12.99 -11.17 17.08
N GLY A 63 -14.10 -10.95 17.79
CA GLY A 63 -15.45 -10.93 17.19
C GLY A 63 -15.53 -9.98 15.97
N ARG A 64 -16.63 -10.04 15.20
CA ARG A 64 -16.70 -9.38 13.88
C ARG A 64 -16.43 -7.89 14.04
N LEU A 65 -15.76 -7.28 13.05
CA LEU A 65 -15.56 -5.82 13.03
C LEU A 65 -16.91 -5.06 13.10
N ALA A 66 -18.00 -5.67 12.61
CA ALA A 66 -19.36 -5.14 12.74
C ALA A 66 -19.88 -5.09 14.19
N ASP A 67 -19.35 -5.89 15.11
CA ASP A 67 -19.78 -5.95 16.52
C ASP A 67 -18.98 -4.99 17.41
N HIS A 68 -17.76 -4.62 17.00
CA HIS A 68 -16.88 -3.74 17.78
C HIS A 68 -17.34 -2.27 17.70
N PRO A 69 -17.56 -1.58 18.84
CA PRO A 69 -18.30 -0.31 18.90
C PRO A 69 -17.65 0.89 18.20
N ILE A 70 -16.38 0.80 17.80
CA ILE A 70 -15.70 1.79 16.96
C ILE A 70 -15.80 1.41 15.48
N TRP A 71 -15.59 0.13 15.17
CA TRP A 71 -15.55 -0.36 13.79
C TRP A 71 -16.94 -0.41 13.17
N SER A 72 -17.97 -0.80 13.92
CA SER A 72 -19.37 -0.81 13.48
C SER A 72 -19.84 0.55 12.94
N ARG A 73 -19.49 1.64 13.64
CA ARG A 73 -19.77 3.02 13.21
C ARG A 73 -18.98 3.46 11.99
N THR A 74 -17.76 2.95 11.81
CA THR A 74 -16.95 3.21 10.61
C THR A 74 -17.49 2.45 9.39
N LEU A 75 -17.86 1.18 9.57
CA LEU A 75 -18.43 0.31 8.54
C LEU A 75 -19.82 0.76 8.06
N ALA A 76 -20.56 1.50 8.89
CA ALA A 76 -21.84 2.10 8.55
C ALA A 76 -21.75 3.40 7.69
N ASP A 77 -20.55 3.92 7.40
CA ASP A 77 -20.41 5.08 6.51
C ASP A 77 -20.62 4.66 5.05
N VAL A 78 -21.72 5.10 4.45
CA VAL A 78 -22.10 4.79 3.05
C VAL A 78 -21.07 5.27 2.01
N ARG A 79 -20.09 6.10 2.39
CA ARG A 79 -18.99 6.57 1.54
C ARG A 79 -17.73 5.71 1.66
N LEU A 80 -17.73 4.71 2.54
CA LEU A 80 -16.59 3.82 2.77
C LEU A 80 -16.26 2.91 1.56
N PRO A 81 -17.23 2.31 0.83
CA PRO A 81 -16.94 1.42 -0.30
C PRO A 81 -15.96 2.03 -1.32
N ALA A 82 -16.22 3.27 -1.74
CA ALA A 82 -15.38 4.04 -2.67
C ALA A 82 -14.00 4.46 -2.12
N ARG A 83 -13.56 3.87 -1.01
CA ARG A 83 -12.24 4.03 -0.38
C ARG A 83 -11.59 2.69 0.00
N LEU A 84 -12.22 1.56 -0.35
CA LEU A 84 -11.73 0.22 -0.05
C LEU A 84 -11.26 -0.48 -1.32
N LEU A 85 -10.12 -1.14 -1.22
CA LEU A 85 -9.68 -2.18 -2.15
C LEU A 85 -10.03 -3.53 -1.55
N GLN A 86 -10.65 -4.43 -2.33
CA GLN A 86 -10.86 -5.82 -1.90
C GLN A 86 -9.60 -6.65 -2.20
N PRO A 87 -8.94 -7.26 -1.20
CA PRO A 87 -7.87 -8.22 -1.43
C PRO A 87 -8.41 -9.47 -2.14
N VAL A 88 -7.73 -9.91 -3.20
CA VAL A 88 -8.04 -11.13 -3.95
C VAL A 88 -6.76 -11.90 -4.22
N ILE A 89 -6.81 -13.23 -4.12
CA ILE A 89 -5.67 -14.11 -4.42
C ILE A 89 -5.98 -14.88 -5.70
N VAL A 90 -5.11 -14.79 -6.70
CA VAL A 90 -5.28 -15.45 -8.00
C VAL A 90 -4.26 -16.56 -8.19
N SER A 91 -4.70 -17.70 -8.72
CA SER A 91 -3.86 -18.89 -8.90
C SER A 91 -4.21 -19.61 -10.20
N ALA A 92 -3.21 -19.88 -11.03
CA ALA A 92 -3.38 -20.65 -12.26
C ALA A 92 -3.60 -22.16 -12.03
N ARG A 93 -3.52 -22.63 -10.77
CA ARG A 93 -3.80 -24.03 -10.37
C ARG A 93 -5.26 -24.29 -9.98
N VAL A 94 -6.09 -23.26 -9.93
CA VAL A 94 -7.48 -23.37 -9.45
C VAL A 94 -8.42 -23.19 -10.63
N GLU A 95 -9.37 -24.11 -10.79
CA GLU A 95 -10.41 -24.05 -11.83
C GLU A 95 -11.52 -23.05 -11.45
N ASP A 96 -11.99 -23.10 -10.20
CA ASP A 96 -13.01 -22.19 -9.64
C ASP A 96 -12.48 -21.44 -8.40
N ARG A 97 -12.81 -21.90 -7.18
CA ARG A 97 -12.31 -21.37 -5.90
C ARG A 97 -11.74 -22.49 -5.03
N GLU A 98 -10.60 -22.25 -4.42
CA GLU A 98 -9.95 -23.17 -3.48
C GLU A 98 -9.75 -22.47 -2.12
N ARG A 99 -10.29 -23.04 -1.04
CA ARG A 99 -10.00 -22.55 0.32
C ARG A 99 -8.62 -22.95 0.77
N VAL A 100 -7.90 -22.02 1.39
CA VAL A 100 -6.61 -22.32 2.03
C VAL A 100 -6.86 -23.14 3.30
N PRO A 101 -6.31 -24.36 3.46
CA PRO A 101 -6.63 -25.24 4.59
C PRO A 101 -6.40 -24.60 5.97
N ASP A 102 -5.25 -23.94 6.15
CA ASP A 102 -4.87 -23.29 7.42
C ASP A 102 -5.50 -21.91 7.62
N ALA A 103 -6.22 -21.40 6.61
CA ALA A 103 -6.88 -20.11 6.62
C ALA A 103 -8.21 -20.19 5.84
N PRO A 104 -9.23 -20.92 6.34
CA PRO A 104 -10.45 -21.26 5.58
C PRO A 104 -11.38 -20.06 5.27
N TRP A 105 -11.04 -18.86 5.77
CA TRP A 105 -11.64 -17.58 5.39
C TRP A 105 -10.97 -16.95 4.14
N LEU A 106 -9.92 -17.58 3.62
CA LEU A 106 -9.13 -17.14 2.48
C LEU A 106 -9.31 -18.12 1.31
N GLU A 107 -9.66 -17.58 0.16
CA GLU A 107 -9.88 -18.34 -1.07
C GLU A 107 -8.88 -17.90 -2.15
N ARG A 108 -8.34 -18.86 -2.88
CA ARG A 108 -7.63 -18.66 -4.14
C ARG A 108 -8.64 -18.78 -5.27
N LEU A 109 -8.56 -17.87 -6.23
CA LEU A 109 -9.50 -17.75 -7.33
C LEU A 109 -8.84 -18.12 -8.65
N SER A 110 -9.60 -18.77 -9.53
CA SER A 110 -9.32 -18.75 -10.96
C SER A 110 -9.59 -17.36 -11.55
N ILE A 111 -9.12 -17.11 -12.78
CA ILE A 111 -9.40 -15.84 -13.49
C ILE A 111 -10.91 -15.66 -13.73
N THR A 112 -11.66 -16.76 -13.95
CA THR A 112 -13.11 -16.74 -14.11
C THR A 112 -13.82 -16.25 -12.84
N GLU A 113 -13.38 -16.74 -11.67
CA GLU A 113 -13.95 -16.32 -10.38
C GLU A 113 -13.52 -14.92 -9.97
N LEU A 114 -12.28 -14.53 -10.27
CA LEU A 114 -11.82 -13.14 -10.14
C LEU A 114 -12.73 -12.17 -10.92
N VAL A 115 -13.11 -12.50 -12.16
CA VAL A 115 -14.00 -11.66 -12.97
C VAL A 115 -15.40 -11.53 -12.34
N ARG A 116 -15.90 -12.58 -11.68
CA ARG A 116 -17.15 -12.51 -10.91
C ARG A 116 -17.01 -11.57 -9.70
N ASP A 117 -15.91 -11.68 -8.96
CA ASP A 117 -15.62 -10.81 -7.81
C ASP A 117 -15.39 -9.34 -8.23
N ALA A 118 -14.74 -9.09 -9.37
CA ALA A 118 -14.56 -7.74 -9.91
C ALA A 118 -15.91 -7.07 -10.25
N ARG A 119 -16.84 -7.81 -10.88
CA ARG A 119 -18.19 -7.32 -11.17
C ARG A 119 -18.98 -7.06 -9.88
N ALA A 120 -18.87 -7.94 -8.89
CA ALA A 120 -19.50 -7.74 -7.58
C ALA A 120 -18.92 -6.51 -6.84
N ALA A 121 -17.59 -6.36 -6.83
CA ALA A 121 -16.88 -5.22 -6.23
C ALA A 121 -17.29 -3.88 -6.86
N ALA A 122 -17.33 -3.82 -8.19
CA ALA A 122 -17.79 -2.64 -8.93
C ALA A 122 -19.28 -2.33 -8.62
N SER A 123 -20.14 -3.35 -8.60
CA SER A 123 -21.57 -3.20 -8.26
C SER A 123 -21.79 -2.74 -6.80
N ALA A 124 -20.90 -3.12 -5.89
CA ALA A 124 -20.89 -2.66 -4.50
C ALA A 124 -20.25 -1.26 -4.30
N GLY A 125 -19.77 -0.63 -5.38
CA GLY A 125 -19.11 0.68 -5.34
C GLY A 125 -17.74 0.68 -4.66
N LEU A 126 -17.02 -0.46 -4.68
CA LEU A 126 -15.65 -0.52 -4.20
C LEU A 126 -14.70 0.31 -5.08
N ALA A 127 -13.65 0.87 -4.49
CA ALA A 127 -12.66 1.63 -5.24
C ALA A 127 -11.83 0.75 -6.18
N GLY A 128 -11.60 -0.51 -5.82
CA GLY A 128 -10.71 -1.39 -6.58
C GLY A 128 -10.50 -2.77 -5.97
N LEU A 129 -9.56 -3.50 -6.58
CA LEU A 129 -9.02 -4.76 -6.07
C LEU A 129 -7.54 -4.61 -5.70
N LEU A 130 -7.09 -5.39 -4.72
CA LEU A 130 -5.67 -5.61 -4.44
C LEU A 130 -5.34 -7.07 -4.78
N VAL A 131 -4.63 -7.27 -5.89
CA VAL A 131 -4.37 -8.58 -6.50
C VAL A 131 -3.04 -9.15 -6.01
N PHE A 132 -3.12 -10.33 -5.40
CA PHE A 132 -1.97 -11.16 -5.01
C PHE A 132 -1.87 -12.37 -5.95
N GLY A 133 -0.75 -12.50 -6.66
CA GLY A 133 -0.46 -13.68 -7.47
C GLY A 133 0.11 -14.83 -6.65
N MET A 134 -0.44 -16.03 -6.82
CA MET A 134 0.20 -17.26 -6.35
C MET A 134 0.81 -18.04 -7.51
N SER A 135 2.08 -18.40 -7.34
CA SER A 135 2.83 -19.20 -8.33
C SER A 135 2.77 -20.69 -8.05
N ASP A 136 2.73 -21.46 -9.12
CA ASP A 136 2.93 -22.90 -9.16
C ASP A 136 4.41 -23.29 -9.26
N ARG A 137 5.20 -22.48 -9.98
CA ARG A 137 6.65 -22.60 -10.23
C ARG A 137 7.42 -21.65 -9.31
N LYS A 138 8.40 -22.16 -8.56
CA LYS A 138 9.23 -21.36 -7.65
C LYS A 138 10.71 -21.57 -7.90
N ASP A 139 11.44 -20.48 -8.09
CA ASP A 139 12.89 -20.44 -8.31
C ASP A 139 13.57 -19.44 -7.35
N GLU A 140 14.90 -19.48 -7.25
CA GLU A 140 15.66 -18.64 -6.31
C GLU A 140 15.65 -17.14 -6.68
N THR A 141 15.22 -16.78 -7.89
CA THR A 141 15.22 -15.40 -8.40
C THR A 141 13.82 -14.78 -8.51
N ALA A 142 12.75 -15.58 -8.40
CA ALA A 142 11.37 -15.21 -8.76
C ALA A 142 11.19 -14.82 -10.24
N MET A 143 11.75 -15.57 -11.19
CA MET A 143 11.72 -15.22 -12.62
C MET A 143 10.30 -15.10 -13.19
N LEU A 144 9.39 -16.01 -12.81
CA LEU A 144 7.99 -16.00 -13.28
C LEU A 144 7.25 -14.70 -12.92
N ALA A 145 7.63 -14.02 -11.83
CA ALA A 145 6.99 -12.79 -11.41
C ALA A 145 7.13 -11.65 -12.45
N SER A 146 8.18 -11.73 -13.28
CA SER A 146 8.51 -10.80 -14.36
C SER A 146 8.27 -11.38 -15.77
N GLU A 147 7.59 -12.53 -15.89
CA GLU A 147 7.16 -13.05 -17.20
C GLU A 147 5.87 -12.31 -17.65
N ARG A 148 5.81 -11.87 -18.92
CA ARG A 148 4.69 -11.05 -19.45
C ARG A 148 3.32 -11.74 -19.35
N ASP A 149 3.26 -13.07 -19.41
CA ASP A 149 2.03 -13.87 -19.33
C ASP A 149 1.94 -14.70 -18.03
N HIS A 150 2.23 -14.07 -16.90
CA HIS A 150 2.02 -14.68 -15.59
C HIS A 150 0.59 -14.46 -15.07
N VAL A 151 0.27 -15.01 -13.89
CA VAL A 151 -1.11 -15.00 -13.36
C VAL A 151 -1.62 -13.57 -13.03
N VAL A 152 -0.74 -12.63 -12.67
CA VAL A 152 -1.16 -11.27 -12.30
C VAL A 152 -1.45 -10.42 -13.53
N THR A 153 -0.63 -10.45 -14.59
CA THR A 153 -0.96 -9.73 -15.84
C THR A 153 -2.28 -10.22 -16.46
N ARG A 154 -2.50 -11.54 -16.51
CA ARG A 154 -3.79 -12.11 -16.93
C ARG A 154 -4.96 -11.66 -16.05
N ALA A 155 -4.75 -11.53 -14.74
CA ALA A 155 -5.74 -10.98 -13.82
C ALA A 155 -6.01 -9.49 -14.06
N ILE A 156 -5.00 -8.67 -14.31
CA ILE A 156 -5.14 -7.24 -14.65
C ILE A 156 -6.01 -7.09 -15.90
N HIS A 157 -5.64 -7.74 -17.00
CA HIS A 157 -6.39 -7.69 -18.26
C HIS A 157 -7.85 -8.12 -18.08
N ALA A 158 -8.10 -9.28 -17.47
CA ALA A 158 -9.45 -9.80 -17.27
C ALA A 158 -10.33 -8.89 -16.38
N VAL A 159 -9.75 -8.24 -15.37
CA VAL A 159 -10.47 -7.26 -14.53
C VAL A 159 -10.75 -5.98 -15.31
N LYS A 160 -9.79 -5.47 -16.10
CA LYS A 160 -10.01 -4.27 -16.93
C LYS A 160 -11.08 -4.48 -18.00
N ASP A 161 -11.12 -5.65 -18.64
CA ASP A 161 -12.17 -6.00 -19.60
C ASP A 161 -13.56 -6.12 -18.93
N ALA A 162 -13.61 -6.61 -17.69
CA ALA A 162 -14.87 -6.86 -16.98
C ALA A 162 -15.43 -5.66 -16.22
N ALA A 163 -14.57 -4.80 -15.69
CA ALA A 163 -14.88 -3.67 -14.82
C ALA A 163 -13.81 -2.56 -14.98
N PRO A 164 -13.80 -1.81 -16.12
CA PRO A 164 -12.70 -0.92 -16.49
C PRO A 164 -12.44 0.22 -15.48
N ASP A 165 -13.50 0.74 -14.86
CA ASP A 165 -13.44 1.81 -13.86
C ASP A 165 -12.88 1.35 -12.50
N LEU A 166 -12.73 0.04 -12.28
CA LEU A 166 -12.22 -0.53 -11.04
C LEU A 166 -10.69 -0.31 -10.96
N ALA A 167 -10.22 0.31 -9.89
CA ALA A 167 -8.78 0.44 -9.67
C ALA A 167 -8.16 -0.93 -9.40
N ILE A 168 -6.93 -1.14 -9.89
CA ILE A 168 -6.18 -2.37 -9.63
C ILE A 168 -4.88 -1.97 -8.94
N ALA A 169 -4.66 -2.52 -7.75
CA ALA A 169 -3.37 -2.52 -7.09
C ALA A 169 -2.80 -3.94 -7.14
N THR A 170 -1.49 -4.08 -7.33
CA THR A 170 -0.81 -5.36 -7.47
C THR A 170 0.28 -5.51 -6.41
N ASP A 171 0.48 -6.73 -5.92
CA ASP A 171 1.62 -7.04 -5.06
C ASP A 171 2.90 -7.18 -5.89
N VAL A 172 3.79 -6.19 -5.79
CA VAL A 172 5.13 -6.22 -6.40
C VAL A 172 6.09 -6.86 -5.38
N CYS A 173 6.17 -8.18 -5.40
CA CYS A 173 6.99 -8.94 -4.44
C CYS A 173 7.53 -10.27 -5.01
N VAL A 174 8.64 -10.76 -4.43
CA VAL A 174 9.28 -12.04 -4.80
C VAL A 174 8.87 -13.22 -3.90
N CYS A 175 8.15 -12.99 -2.80
CA CYS A 175 7.88 -14.03 -1.79
C CYS A 175 6.96 -15.16 -2.32
N ALA A 176 5.96 -14.84 -3.15
CA ALA A 176 5.06 -15.82 -3.74
C ALA A 176 5.76 -16.73 -4.78
N TYR A 177 6.90 -16.28 -5.31
CA TYR A 177 7.61 -16.87 -6.44
C TYR A 177 8.96 -17.50 -6.07
N THR A 178 9.44 -17.28 -4.84
CA THR A 178 10.65 -17.93 -4.28
C THR A 178 10.30 -19.15 -3.44
N GLN A 179 11.24 -20.10 -3.33
CA GLN A 179 11.10 -21.29 -2.50
C GLN A 179 11.15 -20.97 -1.00
N HIS A 180 12.04 -20.07 -0.59
CA HIS A 180 12.19 -19.63 0.80
C HIS A 180 11.10 -18.65 1.28
N GLY A 181 10.24 -18.15 0.39
CA GLY A 181 9.06 -17.35 0.74
C GLY A 181 9.36 -15.98 1.36
N GLN A 182 10.56 -15.44 1.16
CA GLN A 182 10.98 -14.14 1.71
C GLN A 182 10.81 -13.03 0.68
N CYS A 183 10.63 -11.79 1.13
CA CYS A 183 10.51 -10.61 0.26
C CYS A 183 11.88 -10.11 -0.28
N VAL A 184 12.94 -10.92 -0.18
CA VAL A 184 14.31 -10.60 -0.60
C VAL A 184 14.92 -11.84 -1.25
N LEU A 185 15.70 -11.62 -2.32
CA LEU A 185 16.51 -12.64 -2.97
C LEU A 185 17.80 -12.86 -2.18
N PHE A 186 18.43 -14.03 -2.35
CA PHE A 186 19.69 -14.36 -1.67
C PHE A 186 20.79 -14.64 -2.69
N LYS A 187 22.01 -14.20 -2.36
CA LYS A 187 23.24 -14.50 -3.08
C LYS A 187 24.33 -14.85 -2.09
N GLU A 188 25.01 -15.98 -2.30
CA GLU A 188 26.09 -16.44 -1.42
C GLU A 188 25.68 -16.48 0.07
N GLY A 189 24.44 -16.92 0.34
CA GLY A 189 23.84 -16.99 1.68
C GLY A 189 23.44 -15.64 2.31
N ASN A 190 23.68 -14.52 1.63
CA ASN A 190 23.38 -13.17 2.11
C ASN A 190 22.21 -12.55 1.34
N ALA A 191 21.51 -11.60 1.96
CA ALA A 191 20.39 -10.90 1.32
C ALA A 191 20.90 -9.98 0.19
N ASP A 192 20.51 -10.25 -1.06
CA ASP A 192 20.86 -9.44 -2.22
C ASP A 192 19.80 -8.34 -2.44
N VAL A 193 19.93 -7.24 -1.72
CA VAL A 193 19.04 -6.07 -1.83
C VAL A 193 19.08 -5.46 -3.24
N ALA A 194 20.23 -5.49 -3.92
CA ALA A 194 20.38 -4.90 -5.25
C ALA A 194 19.67 -5.74 -6.32
N GLY A 195 19.90 -7.07 -6.32
CA GLY A 195 19.19 -8.03 -7.17
C GLY A 195 17.69 -8.04 -6.89
N THR A 196 17.30 -7.94 -5.61
CA THR A 196 15.87 -7.81 -5.23
C THR A 196 15.25 -6.57 -5.84
N LEU A 197 15.84 -5.38 -5.66
CA LEU A 197 15.28 -4.13 -6.21
C LEU A 197 15.21 -4.15 -7.74
N ALA A 198 16.19 -4.76 -8.42
CA ALA A 198 16.15 -4.95 -9.87
C ALA A 198 14.96 -5.83 -10.29
N ARG A 199 14.78 -7.00 -9.65
CA ARG A 199 13.64 -7.90 -9.92
C ARG A 199 12.29 -7.25 -9.60
N LEU A 200 12.18 -6.50 -8.50
CA LEU A 200 10.95 -5.75 -8.17
C LEU A 200 10.63 -4.68 -9.22
N ALA A 201 11.64 -4.03 -9.82
CA ALA A 201 11.43 -3.09 -10.93
C ALA A 201 10.95 -3.79 -12.21
N GLU A 202 11.49 -4.97 -12.53
CA GLU A 202 11.02 -5.81 -13.65
C GLU A 202 9.55 -6.22 -13.47
N ILE A 203 9.17 -6.69 -12.26
CA ILE A 203 7.79 -7.05 -11.90
C ILE A 203 6.86 -5.84 -12.03
N ALA A 204 7.24 -4.69 -11.45
CA ALA A 204 6.44 -3.47 -11.50
C ALA A 204 6.20 -2.97 -12.93
N LEU A 205 7.22 -3.07 -13.80
CA LEU A 205 7.09 -2.71 -15.21
C LEU A 205 6.12 -3.65 -15.94
N VAL A 206 6.22 -4.96 -15.70
CA VAL A 206 5.32 -5.97 -16.31
C VAL A 206 3.87 -5.79 -15.85
N HIS A 207 3.64 -5.46 -14.59
CA HIS A 207 2.30 -5.11 -14.10
C HIS A 207 1.78 -3.82 -14.76
N ALA A 208 2.61 -2.76 -14.85
CA ALA A 208 2.22 -1.48 -15.45
C ALA A 208 1.99 -1.56 -16.98
N ASP A 209 2.73 -2.42 -17.68
CA ASP A 209 2.51 -2.74 -19.11
C ASP A 209 1.13 -3.40 -19.34
N ALA A 210 0.49 -3.98 -18.30
CA ALA A 210 -0.78 -4.68 -18.41
C ALA A 210 -2.05 -3.84 -18.13
N GLY A 211 -1.95 -2.73 -17.38
CA GLY A 211 -3.03 -1.76 -17.16
C GLY A 211 -3.32 -1.40 -15.69
#